data_AF-A0AAU8ADN2-F1
#
_entry.id   AF-A0AAU8ADN2-F1
#
_cell.length_a   1.000
_cell.length_b   1.000
_cell.length_c   1.000
_cell.angle_alpha   90.00
_cell.angle_beta   90.00
_cell.angle_gamma   90.00
#
_symmetry.space_group_name_H-M   'P 1'
#
loop_
_entity.id
_entity.type
_entity.pdbx_description
1 polymer ?
#
loop_
_entity_poly.entity_id
_entity_poly.type
_entity_poly.pdbx_seq_one_letter_code
_entity_poly.pdbx_strand_id
1 'polypeptide(L)' 'MATGSRAENVTIGMGHGSVRARIDAYFAGVGQGVNAYALRRARMYEILVLESQSDERLAEMGLTRDQILPHVFRDLFGD' A
#
# COMPACT_ATOMS: atom_id res chain seq x y z
N MET A 1 9.83 31.86 -4.41
CA MET A 1 10.73 30.69 -4.51
C MET A 1 10.02 29.50 -3.88
N ALA A 2 10.06 28.36 -4.56
CA ALA A 2 9.08 27.26 -4.49
C ALA A 2 8.77 26.75 -3.07
N THR A 3 7.50 26.84 -2.69
CA THR A 3 6.89 26.13 -1.57
C THR A 3 6.85 24.64 -1.90
N GLY A 4 7.57 23.84 -1.12
CA GLY A 4 7.52 22.38 -1.20
C GLY A 4 6.11 21.89 -0.90
N SER A 5 5.48 21.27 -1.90
CA SER A 5 4.24 20.52 -1.73
C SER A 5 4.50 19.37 -0.75
N ARG A 6 4.05 19.57 0.49
CA ARG A 6 3.96 18.52 1.51
C ARG A 6 2.91 17.56 0.98
N ALA A 7 3.30 16.37 0.55
CA ALA A 7 2.35 15.35 0.12
C ALA A 7 1.30 15.17 1.23
N GLU A 8 0.11 15.70 0.99
CA GLU A 8 -1.02 15.57 1.89
C GLU A 8 -1.32 14.09 2.01
N ASN A 9 -1.14 13.54 3.22
CA ASN A 9 -1.50 12.17 3.50
C ASN A 9 -2.99 12.02 3.21
N VAL A 10 -3.32 11.23 2.18
CA VAL A 10 -4.70 10.85 1.87
C VAL A 10 -5.24 10.13 3.10
N THR A 11 -6.04 10.84 3.88
CA THR A 11 -6.79 10.27 5.00
C THR A 11 -8.02 9.66 4.35
N ILE A 12 -7.91 8.40 3.91
CA ILE A 12 -9.07 7.66 3.37
C ILE A 12 -10.01 7.45 4.55
N GLY A 13 -10.96 8.37 4.67
CA GLY A 13 -11.99 8.34 5.68
C GLY A 13 -12.91 7.16 5.41
N MET A 14 -12.79 6.13 6.23
CA MET A 14 -13.84 5.19 6.67
C MET A 14 -13.11 4.06 7.40
N GLY A 15 -12.99 4.08 8.74
CA GLY A 15 -12.68 2.91 9.60
C GLY A 15 -11.37 2.12 9.41
N HIS A 16 -10.64 2.26 8.30
CA HIS A 16 -9.45 1.50 7.96
C HIS A 16 -8.22 2.32 8.35
N GLY A 17 -7.24 1.70 9.03
CA GLY A 17 -5.98 2.37 9.36
C GLY A 17 -5.35 2.97 8.09
N SER A 18 -4.69 4.12 8.23
CA SER A 18 -4.09 4.82 7.08
C SER A 18 -3.28 3.86 6.20
N VAL A 19 -3.35 4.01 4.88
CA VAL A 19 -2.56 3.20 3.92
C VAL A 19 -1.08 3.16 4.32
N ARG A 20 -0.58 4.30 4.84
CA ARG A 20 0.77 4.43 5.41
C ARG A 20 1.02 3.40 6.53
N ALA A 21 0.13 3.33 7.52
CA ALA A 21 0.26 2.42 8.66
C ALA A 21 0.22 0.94 8.23
N ARG A 22 -0.62 0.59 7.24
CA ARG A 22 -0.67 -0.79 6.71
C ARG A 22 0.61 -1.16 5.97
N ILE A 23 1.17 -0.24 5.17
CA ILE A 23 2.47 -0.42 4.53
C ILE A 23 3.57 -0.62 5.57
N ASP A 24 3.60 0.22 6.61
CA ASP A 24 4.61 0.13 7.67
C ASP A 24 4.49 -1.18 8.44
N ALA A 25 3.27 -1.63 8.76
CA ALA A 25 3.02 -2.92 9.41
C ALA A 25 3.43 -4.12 8.53
N TYR A 26 3.14 -4.07 7.23
CA TYR A 26 3.54 -5.12 6.29
C TYR A 26 5.07 -5.28 6.24
N PHE A 27 5.80 -4.18 6.07
CA PHE A 27 7.26 -4.24 6.04
C PHE A 27 7.88 -4.59 7.40
N ALA A 28 7.22 -4.26 8.52
CA ALA A 28 7.64 -4.75 9.83
C ALA A 28 7.55 -6.29 9.92
N GLY A 29 6.58 -6.91 9.24
CA GLY A 29 6.43 -8.36 9.16
C GLY A 29 7.39 -9.06 8.20
N VAL A 30 7.80 -8.41 7.10
CA VAL A 30 8.73 -8.98 6.11
C VAL A 30 10.18 -9.06 6.64
N GLY A 31 10.57 -8.18 7.57
CA GLY A 31 11.86 -8.24 8.27
C GLY A 31 12.92 -7.22 7.83
N GLN A 32 14.10 -7.30 8.44
CA GLN A 32 15.23 -6.38 8.22
C GLN A 32 16.13 -6.91 7.10
N GLY A 33 15.92 -6.42 5.88
CA GLY A 33 16.71 -6.83 4.69
C GLY A 33 16.25 -6.20 3.37
N VAL A 34 15.11 -5.50 3.42
CA VAL A 34 14.51 -4.84 2.26
C VAL A 34 14.66 -3.34 2.35
N ASN A 35 14.89 -2.68 1.21
CA ASN A 35 14.76 -1.23 1.14
C ASN A 35 13.27 -0.86 1.02
N ALA A 36 12.57 -0.89 2.16
CA ALA A 36 11.13 -0.63 2.24
C ALA A 36 10.75 0.72 1.62
N TYR A 37 11.60 1.75 1.76
CA TYR A 37 11.36 3.05 1.16
C TYR A 37 11.38 3.00 -0.38
N ALA A 38 12.39 2.35 -0.97
CA ALA A 38 12.49 2.22 -2.42
C ALA A 38 11.34 1.38 -3.00
N LEU A 39 11.02 0.25 -2.36
CA LEU A 39 9.91 -0.63 -2.77
C LEU A 39 8.55 0.07 -2.67
N ARG A 40 8.31 0.76 -1.54
CA ARG A 40 7.13 1.60 -1.35
C ARG A 40 7.02 2.64 -2.46
N ARG A 41 8.10 3.34 -2.79
CA ARG A 41 8.09 4.39 -3.82
C ARG A 41 7.81 3.82 -5.21
N ALA A 42 8.36 2.65 -5.53
CA ALA A 42 8.14 1.97 -6.81
C ALA A 42 6.70 1.48 -6.99
N ARG A 43 6.07 1.00 -5.91
CA ARG A 43 4.72 0.39 -5.94
C ARG A 43 3.58 1.29 -5.43
N MET A 44 3.88 2.52 -5.01
CA MET A 44 2.88 3.42 -4.38
C MET A 44 1.67 3.67 -5.28
N TYR A 45 1.89 3.87 -6.58
CA TYR A 45 0.80 4.13 -7.52
C TYR A 45 -0.16 2.95 -7.58
N GLU A 46 0.36 1.73 -7.72
CA GLU A 46 -0.42 0.49 -7.76
C GLU A 46 -1.22 0.28 -6.47
N ILE A 47 -0.58 0.49 -5.31
CA ILE A 47 -1.25 0.43 -4.01
C ILE A 47 -2.40 1.43 -3.96
N LEU A 48 -2.19 2.70 -4.32
CA LEU A 48 -3.25 3.71 -4.29
C LEU A 48 -4.41 3.38 -5.24
N VAL A 49 -4.12 2.84 -6.43
CA VAL A 49 -5.16 2.41 -7.38
C VAL A 49 -6.02 1.30 -6.77
N LEU A 50 -5.42 0.27 -6.18
CA LEU A 50 -6.16 -0.81 -5.52
C LEU A 50 -6.92 -0.33 -4.28
N GLU A 51 -6.31 0.54 -3.47
CA GLU A 51 -6.94 1.14 -2.29
C GLU A 51 -8.14 2.04 -2.64
N SER A 52 -8.15 2.62 -3.85
CA SER A 52 -9.29 3.41 -4.34
C SER A 52 -10.45 2.58 -4.89
N GLN A 53 -10.25 1.27 -5.12
CA GLN A 53 -11.34 0.38 -5.55
C GLN A 53 -12.31 0.11 -4.40
N SER A 54 -13.56 -0.23 -4.73
CA SER A 54 -14.52 -0.73 -3.74
C SER A 54 -14.20 -2.18 -3.34
N ASP A 55 -14.73 -2.64 -2.21
CA ASP A 55 -14.51 -4.02 -1.75
C ASP A 55 -15.11 -5.04 -2.74
N GLU A 56 -16.23 -4.72 -3.38
CA GLU A 56 -16.84 -5.57 -4.42
C GLU A 56 -15.91 -5.71 -5.61
N ARG A 57 -15.30 -4.60 -6.04
CA ARG A 57 -14.38 -4.60 -7.18
C ARG A 57 -13.08 -5.32 -6.86
N LEU A 58 -12.57 -5.22 -5.63
CA LEU A 58 -11.45 -6.04 -5.17
C LEU A 58 -11.83 -7.52 -5.16
N ALA A 59 -13.02 -7.87 -4.69
CA ALA A 59 -13.50 -9.24 -4.66
C ALA A 59 -13.63 -9.86 -6.07
N GLU A 60 -14.06 -9.08 -7.07
CA GLU A 60 -14.06 -9.50 -8.48
C GLU A 60 -12.64 -9.81 -9.00
N MET A 61 -11.62 -9.15 -8.44
CA MET A 61 -10.20 -9.43 -8.74
C MET A 61 -9.63 -10.58 -7.89
N GLY A 62 -10.43 -11.18 -7.00
CA GLY A 62 -9.98 -12.21 -6.06
C GLY A 62 -9.13 -11.66 -4.91
N LEU A 63 -9.30 -10.37 -4.58
CA LEU A 63 -8.55 -9.67 -3.54
C LEU A 63 -9.47 -9.17 -2.42
N THR A 64 -8.93 -9.16 -1.21
CA THR A 64 -9.45 -8.40 -0.08
C THR A 64 -8.54 -7.21 0.22
N ARG A 65 -9.03 -6.23 0.99
CA ARG A 65 -8.27 -5.03 1.35
C ARG A 65 -6.92 -5.35 2.02
N ASP A 66 -6.88 -6.43 2.82
CA ASP A 66 -5.66 -6.89 3.51
C ASP A 66 -4.70 -7.65 2.59
N GLN A 67 -5.18 -8.15 1.44
CA GLN A 67 -4.36 -8.85 0.45
C GLN A 67 -3.70 -7.91 -0.56
N ILE A 68 -4.03 -6.61 -0.57
CA ILE A 68 -3.44 -5.63 -1.50
C ILE A 68 -1.91 -5.65 -1.41
N LEU A 69 -1.32 -5.53 -0.20
CA LEU A 69 0.13 -5.46 -0.05
C LEU A 69 0.82 -6.81 -0.40
N PRO A 70 0.36 -7.98 0.11
CA PRO A 70 0.87 -9.27 -0.35
C PRO A 70 0.75 -9.48 -1.86
N HIS A 71 -0.31 -8.98 -2.50
CA HIS A 71 -0.49 -9.08 -3.94
C HIS A 71 0.52 -8.22 -4.71
N VAL A 72 0.65 -6.95 -4.34
CA VAL A 72 1.55 -5.98 -4.99
C VAL A 72 3.02 -6.37 -4.88
N PHE A 73 3.41 -7.01 -3.78
CA PHE A 73 4.80 -7.45 -3.56
C PHE A 73 4.99 -8.97 -3.72
N ARG A 74 4.02 -9.66 -4.32
CA ARG A 74 4.09 -11.11 -4.55
C ARG A 74 5.31 -11.51 -5.35
N ASP A 75 5.73 -10.67 -6.29
CA ASP A 75 6.92 -10.88 -7.13
C ASP A 75 8.24 -10.88 -6.35
N LEU A 76 8.25 -10.32 -5.14
CA LEU A 76 9.44 -10.19 -4.30
C LEU A 76 9.45 -11.16 -3.11
N PHE A 77 8.28 -11.44 -2.55
CA PHE A 77 8.14 -12.17 -1.27
C PHE A 77 7.15 -13.33 -1.32
N GLY A 78 6.51 -13.60 -2.47
CA GLY A 78 5.73 -14.81 -2.66
C GLY A 78 6.63 -15.99 -2.98
N ASP A 79 6.36 -17.15 -2.40
CA ASP A 79 6.91 -18.43 -2.86
C ASP A 79 6.60 -18.69 -4.35
#